data_AF-A0A363U8H0-F1
#
_entry.id   AF-A0A363U8H0-F1
#
_cell.length_a   1.000
_cell.length_b   1.000
_cell.length_c   1.000
_cell.angle_alpha   90.00
_cell.angle_beta   90.00
_cell.angle_gamma   90.00
#
_symmetry.space_group_name_H-M   'P 1'
#
loop_
_entity.id
_entity.type
_entity.pdbx_description
1 polymer ?
#
loop_
_entity_poly.entity_id
_entity_poly.type
_entity_poly.pdbx_seq_one_letter_code
_entity_poly.pdbx_strand_id
1 'polypeptide(L)'
;MLEIQNDPDQPMQKQDDLKNRSTGALILFLVFTLPMPFCMGLYHFVLWTMEQTAIASGSFAYLEWAGPIGLAVQAILVSGVIAALWYFTKDDRFKPVYAGWLGAALMAFPALTLRFLGPNNDQVGSILQIVISLVAFFIVSRARGVTLDWKAGNISIAFLLAAFGVASFAVLGAFGSPTDAILDLLAGLSLGLLAAVLVESTTGNKFLDAFGIGAALALLGSAIGYDGAQLIL
;
A
#
# COMPACT_ATOMS: atom_id res chain seq x y z
N MET A 1 -46.35 13.62 37.04
CA MET A 1 -45.52 14.55 36.26
C MET A 1 -44.11 14.32 36.74
N LEU A 2 -43.30 13.56 36.00
CA LEU A 2 -41.93 13.21 36.38
C LEU A 2 -41.03 14.37 35.97
N GLU A 3 -40.47 15.07 36.96
CA GLU A 3 -39.42 16.07 36.72
C GLU A 3 -38.15 15.35 36.29
N ILE A 4 -37.77 15.56 35.03
CA ILE A 4 -36.46 15.16 34.51
C ILE A 4 -35.46 16.17 35.09
N GLN A 5 -34.77 15.77 36.14
CA GLN A 5 -33.70 16.52 36.77
C GLN A 5 -32.49 16.50 35.82
N ASN A 6 -32.31 17.59 35.07
CA ASN A 6 -31.10 17.81 34.28
C ASN A 6 -29.94 18.05 35.25
N ASP A 7 -29.10 17.05 35.40
CA ASP A 7 -27.84 17.13 36.15
C ASP A 7 -26.82 17.96 35.34
N PRO A 8 -26.43 19.16 35.79
CA PRO A 8 -25.49 20.03 35.08
C PRO A 8 -24.06 19.48 35.06
N ASP A 9 -23.76 18.42 35.81
CA ASP A 9 -22.44 17.81 35.92
C ASP A 9 -22.27 16.55 35.04
N GLN A 10 -23.24 16.22 34.18
CA GLN A 10 -22.93 15.26 33.12
C GLN A 10 -21.82 15.84 32.24
N PRO A 11 -20.67 15.16 32.09
CA PRO A 11 -19.68 15.59 31.11
C PRO A 11 -20.42 15.58 29.79
N MET A 12 -20.63 16.78 29.20
CA MET A 12 -21.16 16.91 27.86
C MET A 12 -20.38 15.91 27.03
N GLN A 13 -21.07 14.84 26.62
CA GLN A 13 -20.54 13.83 25.72
C GLN A 13 -20.01 14.65 24.56
N LYS A 14 -18.68 14.77 24.51
CA LYS A 14 -17.97 15.72 23.66
C LYS A 14 -18.64 15.58 22.30
N GLN A 15 -19.36 16.62 21.88
CA GLN A 15 -19.91 16.66 20.53
C GLN A 15 -18.68 16.38 19.68
N ASP A 16 -18.55 15.15 19.19
CA ASP A 16 -17.56 14.79 18.19
C ASP A 16 -17.90 15.74 17.06
N ASP A 17 -17.12 16.82 17.01
CA ASP A 17 -17.42 18.03 16.28
C ASP A 17 -17.94 17.64 14.91
N LEU A 18 -18.92 18.40 14.43
CA LEU A 18 -19.42 18.42 13.06
C LEU A 18 -18.24 18.69 12.09
N LYS A 19 -17.33 17.73 11.97
CA LYS A 19 -16.08 17.78 11.23
C LYS A 19 -16.48 17.55 9.79
N ASN A 20 -16.50 18.62 8.99
CA ASN A 20 -16.85 18.68 7.55
C ASN A 20 -16.95 17.31 6.86
N ARG A 21 -18.10 16.62 7.03
CA ARG A 21 -18.34 15.32 6.40
C ARG A 21 -18.88 15.57 5.01
N SER A 22 -18.09 15.28 3.98
CA SER A 22 -18.53 15.45 2.59
C SER A 22 -18.89 14.11 1.97
N THR A 23 -20.13 13.97 1.52
CA THR A 23 -20.55 12.82 0.68
C THR A 23 -19.72 12.76 -0.61
N GLY A 24 -19.37 13.91 -1.17
CA GLY A 24 -18.49 13.97 -2.35
C GLY A 24 -17.09 13.42 -2.06
N ALA A 25 -16.53 13.70 -0.88
CA ALA A 25 -15.23 13.16 -0.48
C ALA A 25 -15.28 11.63 -0.28
N LEU A 26 -16.40 11.11 0.26
CA LEU A 26 -16.62 9.67 0.39
C LEU A 26 -16.74 8.99 -0.98
N ILE A 27 -17.51 9.55 -1.91
CA ILE A 27 -17.64 9.01 -3.27
C ILE A 27 -16.27 9.03 -3.96
N LEU A 28 -15.55 10.15 -3.87
CA LEU A 28 -14.22 10.28 -4.43
C LEU A 28 -13.27 9.24 -3.84
N PHE A 29 -13.29 9.05 -2.52
CA PHE A 29 -12.53 8.00 -1.87
C PHE A 29 -12.84 6.64 -2.50
N LEU A 30 -14.10 6.21 -2.52
CA LEU A 30 -14.49 4.90 -3.08
C LEU A 30 -14.12 4.73 -4.57
N VAL A 31 -14.27 5.79 -5.37
CA VAL A 31 -13.91 5.81 -6.80
C VAL A 31 -12.40 5.60 -7.00
N PHE A 32 -11.56 6.00 -6.05
CA PHE A 32 -10.13 5.71 -6.11
C PHE A 32 -9.79 4.38 -5.44
N THR A 33 -10.30 4.10 -4.24
CA THR A 33 -9.88 2.94 -3.46
C THR A 33 -10.30 1.61 -4.08
N LEU A 34 -11.47 1.54 -4.74
CA LEU A 34 -11.96 0.28 -5.32
C LEU A 34 -11.28 -0.08 -6.64
N PRO A 35 -11.17 0.81 -7.64
CA PRO A 35 -10.58 0.45 -8.93
C PRO A 35 -9.05 0.45 -8.89
N MET A 36 -8.41 1.21 -8.00
CA MET A 36 -6.95 1.37 -7.99
C MET A 36 -6.21 0.03 -7.87
N PRO A 37 -6.51 -0.87 -6.90
CA PRO A 37 -5.83 -2.16 -6.83
C PRO A 37 -6.00 -2.99 -8.11
N PHE A 38 -7.21 -3.00 -8.68
CA PHE A 38 -7.50 -3.74 -9.91
C PHE A 38 -6.74 -3.18 -11.12
N CYS A 39 -6.73 -1.86 -11.30
CA CYS A 39 -5.98 -1.21 -12.37
C CYS A 39 -4.47 -1.42 -12.24
N MET A 40 -3.95 -1.36 -11.01
CA MET A 40 -2.53 -1.62 -10.73
C MET A 40 -2.15 -3.07 -11.01
N GLY A 41 -2.97 -4.03 -10.59
CA GLY A 41 -2.77 -5.44 -10.87
C GLY A 41 -2.77 -5.73 -12.38
N LEU A 42 -3.74 -5.19 -13.12
CA LEU A 42 -3.77 -5.32 -14.59
C LEU A 42 -2.55 -4.70 -15.26
N TYR A 43 -2.15 -3.51 -14.83
CA TYR A 43 -0.98 -2.81 -15.37
C TYR A 43 0.30 -3.65 -15.20
N HIS A 44 0.56 -4.15 -13.99
CA HIS A 44 1.73 -4.98 -13.71
C HIS A 44 1.66 -6.35 -14.35
N PHE A 45 0.47 -6.94 -14.47
CA PHE A 45 0.30 -8.18 -15.22
C PHE A 45 0.69 -8.02 -16.69
N VAL A 46 0.29 -6.91 -17.33
CA VAL A 46 0.66 -6.60 -18.71
C VAL A 46 2.17 -6.38 -18.83
N LEU A 47 2.77 -5.56 -17.96
CA LEU A 47 4.21 -5.32 -17.98
C LEU A 47 5.01 -6.62 -17.79
N TRP A 48 4.66 -7.41 -16.78
CA TRP A 48 5.30 -8.68 -16.51
C TRP A 48 5.16 -9.65 -17.69
N THR A 49 3.96 -9.76 -18.29
CA THR A 49 3.75 -10.61 -19.47
C THR A 49 4.61 -10.16 -20.66
N MET A 50 4.77 -8.86 -20.87
CA MET A 50 5.65 -8.31 -21.91
C MET A 50 7.12 -8.63 -21.62
N GLU A 51 7.57 -8.53 -20.37
CA GLU A 51 8.93 -8.92 -19.94
C GLU A 51 9.17 -10.42 -20.17
N GLN A 52 8.26 -11.29 -19.75
CA GLN A 52 8.38 -12.74 -19.98
C GLN A 52 8.39 -13.10 -21.46
N THR A 53 7.60 -12.41 -22.29
CA THR A 53 7.62 -12.59 -23.75
C THR A 53 8.94 -12.10 -24.37
N ALA A 54 9.53 -11.02 -23.84
CA ALA A 54 10.86 -10.53 -24.24
C ALA A 54 11.94 -11.58 -23.97
N ILE A 55 11.91 -12.16 -22.77
CA ILE A 55 12.85 -13.19 -22.32
C ILE A 55 12.77 -14.40 -23.24
N ALA A 56 11.55 -14.89 -23.48
CA ALA A 56 11.31 -16.06 -24.32
C ALA A 56 11.71 -15.84 -25.80
N SER A 57 11.56 -14.62 -26.32
CA SER A 57 11.88 -14.28 -27.71
C SER A 57 13.33 -13.81 -27.93
N GLY A 58 14.13 -13.67 -26.87
CA GLY A 58 15.49 -13.13 -26.95
C GLY A 58 15.57 -11.63 -27.30
N SER A 59 14.46 -10.90 -27.23
CA SER A 59 14.34 -9.49 -27.67
C SER A 59 14.67 -8.48 -26.57
N PHE A 60 15.63 -8.81 -25.70
CA PHE A 60 15.97 -8.06 -24.49
C PHE A 60 16.31 -6.58 -24.73
N ALA A 61 16.99 -6.27 -25.84
CA ALA A 61 17.44 -4.92 -26.15
C ALA A 61 16.30 -3.89 -26.29
N TYR A 62 15.09 -4.32 -26.67
CA TYR A 62 13.94 -3.43 -26.84
C TYR A 62 13.07 -3.30 -25.59
N LEU A 63 13.26 -4.16 -24.58
CA LEU A 63 12.39 -4.28 -23.41
C LEU A 63 13.11 -4.06 -22.07
N GLU A 64 14.45 -3.94 -22.07
CA GLU A 64 15.26 -3.60 -20.88
C GLU A 64 14.78 -2.32 -20.17
N TRP A 65 14.30 -1.34 -20.95
CA TRP A 65 13.83 -0.06 -20.42
C TRP A 65 12.33 -0.03 -20.08
N ALA A 66 11.56 -1.06 -20.44
CA ALA A 66 10.11 -1.06 -20.25
C ALA A 66 9.74 -1.02 -18.75
N GLY A 67 10.39 -1.85 -17.92
CA GLY A 67 10.20 -1.87 -16.48
C GLY A 67 10.56 -0.53 -15.80
N PRO A 68 11.79 0.00 -15.97
CA PRO A 68 12.20 1.29 -15.42
C PRO A 68 11.32 2.47 -15.88
N ILE A 69 11.05 2.58 -17.19
CA ILE A 69 10.21 3.68 -17.73
C ILE A 69 8.78 3.54 -17.23
N GLY A 70 8.22 2.34 -17.25
CA GLY A 70 6.87 2.06 -16.75
C GLY A 70 6.73 2.45 -15.29
N LEU A 71 7.67 2.06 -14.43
CA LEU A 71 7.64 2.44 -13.02
C LEU A 71 7.85 3.96 -12.83
N ALA A 72 8.67 4.62 -13.65
CA ALA A 72 8.90 6.05 -13.56
C ALA A 72 7.65 6.85 -13.94
N VAL A 73 6.97 6.45 -15.03
CA VAL A 73 5.70 7.03 -15.45
C VAL A 73 4.64 6.83 -14.36
N GLN A 74 4.54 5.62 -13.80
CA GLN A 74 3.65 5.34 -12.68
C GLN A 74 3.96 6.22 -11.48
N ALA A 75 5.22 6.33 -11.06
CA ALA A 75 5.65 7.14 -9.92
C ALA A 75 5.18 8.59 -10.07
N ILE A 76 5.41 9.19 -11.25
CA ILE A 76 5.03 10.59 -11.53
C ILE A 76 3.50 10.74 -11.53
N LEU A 77 2.79 9.92 -12.29
CA LEU A 77 1.34 10.05 -12.47
C LEU A 77 0.58 9.76 -11.17
N VAL A 78 0.90 8.64 -10.52
CA VAL A 78 0.20 8.19 -9.31
C VAL A 78 0.50 9.12 -8.14
N SER A 79 1.77 9.51 -7.91
CA SER A 79 2.08 10.50 -6.87
C SER A 79 1.45 11.85 -7.17
N GLY A 80 1.41 12.30 -8.43
CA GLY A 80 0.78 13.56 -8.81
C GLY A 80 -0.73 13.58 -8.54
N VAL A 81 -1.45 12.52 -8.93
CA VAL A 81 -2.89 12.39 -8.67
C VAL A 81 -3.18 12.31 -7.18
N ILE A 82 -2.44 11.49 -6.42
CA ILE A 82 -2.66 11.36 -4.98
C ILE A 82 -2.27 12.63 -4.23
N ALA A 83 -1.21 13.33 -4.65
CA ALA A 83 -0.85 14.63 -4.09
C ALA A 83 -1.98 15.65 -4.30
N ALA A 84 -2.62 15.67 -5.46
CA ALA A 84 -3.80 16.50 -5.71
C ALA A 84 -4.97 16.10 -4.78
N LEU A 85 -5.26 14.81 -4.63
CA LEU A 85 -6.30 14.33 -3.69
C LEU A 85 -6.02 14.80 -2.27
N TRP A 86 -4.80 14.61 -1.79
CA TRP A 86 -4.37 15.03 -0.45
C TRP A 86 -4.46 16.55 -0.26
N TYR A 87 -3.99 17.32 -1.24
CA TYR A 87 -3.96 18.78 -1.19
C TYR A 87 -5.37 19.39 -1.20
N PHE A 88 -6.24 18.92 -2.10
CA PHE A 88 -7.58 19.48 -2.28
C PHE A 88 -8.63 18.92 -1.33
N THR A 89 -8.40 17.77 -0.68
CA THR A 89 -9.37 17.27 0.29
C THR A 89 -9.38 18.12 1.56
N LYS A 90 -10.60 18.47 1.99
CA LYS A 90 -10.88 19.20 3.24
C LYS A 90 -11.56 18.32 4.29
N ASP A 91 -11.89 17.08 3.94
CA ASP A 91 -12.49 16.12 4.88
C ASP A 91 -11.38 15.46 5.71
N ASP A 92 -11.38 15.75 7.01
CA ASP A 92 -10.35 15.30 7.95
C ASP A 92 -10.29 13.78 8.11
N ARG A 93 -11.34 13.05 7.68
CA ARG A 93 -11.35 11.58 7.67
C ARG A 93 -10.44 11.00 6.59
N PHE A 94 -10.40 11.63 5.42
CA PHE A 94 -9.70 11.08 4.25
C PHE A 94 -8.34 11.73 4.02
N LYS A 95 -8.13 12.94 4.53
CA LYS A 95 -6.84 13.65 4.42
C LYS A 95 -5.63 12.85 4.92
N PRO A 96 -5.64 12.26 6.13
CA PRO A 96 -4.52 11.44 6.60
C PRO A 96 -4.37 10.14 5.78
N VAL A 97 -5.46 9.58 5.26
CA VAL A 97 -5.42 8.39 4.38
C VAL A 97 -4.72 8.72 3.06
N TYR A 98 -5.08 9.84 2.42
CA TYR A 98 -4.41 10.31 1.20
C TYR A 98 -2.94 10.68 1.44
N ALA A 99 -2.58 11.18 2.62
CA ALA A 99 -1.18 11.38 2.98
C ALA A 99 -0.42 10.05 3.07
N GLY A 100 -1.05 9.01 3.63
CA GLY A 100 -0.51 7.65 3.65
C GLY A 100 -0.32 7.07 2.25
N TRP A 101 -1.32 7.23 1.38
CA TRP A 101 -1.23 6.82 -0.02
C TRP A 101 -0.15 7.58 -0.78
N LEU A 102 0.03 8.87 -0.50
CA LEU A 102 1.09 9.66 -1.11
C LEU A 102 2.45 9.10 -0.70
N GLY A 103 2.63 8.81 0.59
CA GLY A 103 3.84 8.15 1.09
C GLY A 103 4.10 6.80 0.39
N ALA A 104 3.06 5.98 0.24
CA ALA A 104 3.15 4.71 -0.48
C ALA A 104 3.53 4.89 -1.96
N ALA A 105 2.91 5.84 -2.67
CA ALA A 105 3.23 6.13 -4.06
C ALA A 105 4.65 6.67 -4.25
N LEU A 106 5.14 7.49 -3.31
CA LEU A 106 6.51 8.01 -3.33
C LEU A 106 7.56 6.91 -3.16
N MET A 107 7.19 5.72 -2.64
CA MET A 107 8.10 4.58 -2.59
C MET A 107 8.49 4.04 -3.98
N ALA A 108 7.76 4.41 -5.05
CA ALA A 108 8.13 4.05 -6.41
C ALA A 108 9.48 4.68 -6.82
N PHE A 109 9.85 5.85 -6.28
CA PHE A 109 11.13 6.51 -6.59
C PHE A 109 12.36 5.73 -6.08
N PRO A 110 12.48 5.36 -4.80
CA PRO A 110 13.56 4.49 -4.36
C PRO A 110 13.48 3.10 -5.01
N ALA A 111 12.27 2.59 -5.28
CA ALA A 111 12.10 1.29 -5.93
C ALA A 111 12.53 1.25 -7.40
N LEU A 112 12.64 2.40 -8.10
CA LEU A 112 13.27 2.45 -9.43
C LEU A 112 14.67 1.85 -9.45
N THR A 113 15.39 1.94 -8.33
CA THR A 113 16.73 1.35 -8.21
C THR A 113 16.69 -0.18 -8.32
N LEU A 114 15.61 -0.81 -7.86
CA LEU A 114 15.40 -2.26 -7.96
C LEU A 114 15.28 -2.70 -9.42
N ARG A 115 14.69 -1.86 -10.29
CA ARG A 115 14.50 -2.23 -11.71
C ARG A 115 15.80 -2.35 -12.49
N PHE A 116 16.92 -1.84 -11.98
CA PHE A 116 18.24 -2.00 -12.59
C PHE A 116 18.91 -3.34 -12.25
N LEU A 117 18.33 -4.18 -11.38
CA LEU A 117 18.84 -5.52 -11.08
C LEU A 117 18.62 -6.51 -12.23
N GLY A 118 17.70 -6.20 -13.15
CA GLY A 118 17.32 -7.05 -14.28
C GLY A 118 16.36 -8.19 -13.89
N PRO A 119 15.59 -8.74 -14.84
CA PRO A 119 14.62 -9.80 -14.55
C PRO A 119 15.30 -11.08 -14.02
N ASN A 120 14.53 -11.90 -13.29
CA ASN A 120 14.88 -13.18 -12.67
C ASN A 120 15.95 -13.10 -11.56
N ASN A 121 15.97 -12.01 -10.80
CA ASN A 121 16.88 -11.83 -9.65
C ASN A 121 16.10 -11.77 -8.33
N ASP A 122 15.14 -12.68 -8.20
CA ASP A 122 14.06 -12.64 -7.21
C ASP A 122 14.58 -12.55 -5.77
N GLN A 123 15.62 -13.31 -5.44
CA GLN A 123 16.18 -13.32 -4.09
C GLN A 123 16.79 -11.97 -3.71
N VAL A 124 17.59 -11.37 -4.61
CA VAL A 124 18.22 -10.07 -4.36
C VAL A 124 17.16 -8.97 -4.37
N GLY A 125 16.19 -9.05 -5.29
CA GLY A 125 15.05 -8.15 -5.36
C GLY A 125 14.22 -8.16 -4.07
N SER A 126 13.82 -9.34 -3.59
CA SER A 126 13.04 -9.50 -2.34
C SER A 126 13.83 -9.05 -1.12
N ILE A 127 15.15 -9.31 -1.04
CA ILE A 127 16.00 -8.78 0.05
C ILE A 127 16.01 -7.25 0.04
N LEU A 128 16.23 -6.62 -1.11
CA LEU A 128 16.26 -5.16 -1.19
C LEU A 128 14.89 -4.53 -0.95
N GLN A 129 13.81 -5.17 -1.39
CA GLN A 129 12.43 -4.78 -1.07
C GLN A 129 12.20 -4.80 0.45
N ILE A 130 12.64 -5.85 1.15
CA ILE A 130 12.56 -5.93 2.62
C ILE A 130 13.34 -4.76 3.24
N VAL A 131 14.59 -4.54 2.82
CA VAL A 131 15.44 -3.47 3.36
C VAL A 131 14.82 -2.10 3.16
N ILE A 132 14.38 -1.77 1.94
CA ILE A 132 13.74 -0.49 1.61
C ILE A 132 12.48 -0.29 2.47
N SER A 133 11.65 -1.33 2.59
CA SER A 133 10.40 -1.26 3.34
C SER A 133 10.64 -1.06 4.84
N LEU A 134 11.61 -1.77 5.44
CA LEU A 134 11.95 -1.63 6.86
C LEU A 134 12.62 -0.29 7.17
N VAL A 135 13.48 0.22 6.28
CA VAL A 135 14.08 1.55 6.43
C VAL A 135 13.00 2.63 6.38
N ALA A 136 12.11 2.57 5.39
CA ALA A 136 10.99 3.50 5.28
C ALA A 136 10.06 3.41 6.50
N PHE A 137 9.76 2.20 6.96
CA PHE A 137 8.97 1.95 8.16
C PHE A 137 9.58 2.64 9.38
N PHE A 138 10.89 2.50 9.60
CA PHE A 138 11.56 3.11 10.73
C PHE A 138 11.55 4.65 10.65
N ILE A 139 11.81 5.21 9.47
CA ILE A 139 11.77 6.66 9.23
C ILE A 139 10.36 7.21 9.51
N VAL A 140 9.33 6.59 8.94
CA VAL A 140 7.93 7.01 9.12
C VAL A 140 7.48 6.85 10.56
N SER A 141 7.77 5.71 11.19
CA SER A 141 7.42 5.45 12.59
C SER A 141 8.03 6.48 13.52
N ARG A 142 9.29 6.87 13.29
CA ARG A 142 9.99 7.88 14.07
C ARG A 142 9.46 9.29 13.81
N ALA A 143 9.16 9.63 12.56
CA ALA A 143 8.60 10.93 12.20
C ALA A 143 7.18 11.14 12.75
N ARG A 144 6.38 10.07 12.84
CA ARG A 144 5.01 10.11 13.35
C ARG A 144 4.88 9.79 14.85
N GLY A 145 5.96 9.40 15.52
CA GLY A 145 5.91 9.01 16.93
C GLY A 145 5.03 7.80 17.22
N VAL A 146 4.91 6.86 16.25
CA VAL A 146 4.05 5.69 16.38
C VAL A 146 4.62 4.74 17.42
N THR A 147 3.85 4.49 18.48
CA THR A 147 4.11 3.38 19.39
C THR A 147 3.46 2.13 18.83
N LEU A 148 4.25 1.15 18.38
CA LEU A 148 3.76 -0.18 18.02
C LEU A 148 3.13 -0.82 19.25
N ASP A 149 1.82 -0.76 19.35
CA ASP A 149 1.10 -1.54 20.34
C ASP A 149 1.00 -2.97 19.83
N TRP A 150 1.93 -3.82 20.28
CA TRP A 150 2.01 -5.23 19.92
C TRP A 150 0.77 -6.03 20.35
N LYS A 151 -0.10 -5.47 21.19
CA LYS A 151 -1.37 -6.08 21.61
C LYS A 151 -2.57 -5.65 20.76
N ALA A 152 -2.45 -4.60 19.94
CA ALA A 152 -3.54 -4.06 19.13
C ALA A 152 -3.47 -4.59 17.69
N GLY A 153 -4.64 -4.79 17.07
CA GLY A 153 -4.87 -5.58 15.84
C GLY A 153 -4.11 -5.20 14.56
N ASN A 154 -3.25 -4.18 14.56
CA ASN A 154 -2.48 -3.76 13.37
C ASN A 154 -1.43 -4.80 12.94
N ILE A 155 -0.81 -5.50 13.89
CA ILE A 155 0.15 -6.57 13.57
C ILE A 155 -0.57 -7.80 12.99
N SER A 156 -1.73 -8.16 13.56
CA SER A 156 -2.56 -9.26 13.04
C SER A 156 -3.03 -9.03 11.61
N ILE A 157 -3.30 -7.77 11.24
CA ILE A 157 -3.67 -7.38 9.88
C ILE A 157 -2.48 -7.53 8.93
N ALA A 158 -1.28 -7.09 9.32
CA ALA A 158 -0.07 -7.27 8.50
C ALA A 158 0.26 -8.76 8.26
N PHE A 159 0.10 -9.62 9.27
CA PHE A 159 0.27 -11.07 9.13
C PHE A 159 -0.81 -11.72 8.25
N LEU A 160 -2.08 -11.35 8.43
CA LEU A 160 -3.18 -11.86 7.60
C LEU A 160 -2.99 -11.50 6.12
N LEU A 161 -2.55 -10.28 5.84
CA LEU A 161 -2.37 -9.79 4.48
C LEU A 161 -1.14 -10.40 3.80
N ALA A 162 -0.02 -10.54 4.52
CA ALA A 162 1.13 -11.26 4.03
C ALA A 162 0.79 -12.74 3.74
N ALA A 163 0.00 -13.38 4.61
CA ALA A 163 -0.47 -14.74 4.40
C ALA A 163 -1.37 -14.88 3.16
N PHE A 164 -2.24 -13.90 2.89
CA PHE A 164 -3.16 -13.94 1.73
C PHE A 164 -2.41 -13.79 0.40
N GLY A 165 -1.45 -12.87 0.34
CA GLY A 165 -0.61 -12.69 -0.84
C GLY A 165 0.25 -13.92 -1.15
N VAL A 166 0.99 -14.41 -0.15
CA VAL A 166 1.93 -15.53 -0.30
C VAL A 166 1.21 -16.85 -0.60
N ALA A 167 0.01 -17.06 -0.03
CA ALA A 167 -0.78 -18.25 -0.28
C ALA A 167 -1.16 -18.40 -1.77
N SER A 168 -1.41 -17.30 -2.48
CA SER A 168 -1.78 -17.35 -3.90
C SER A 168 -0.65 -17.91 -4.77
N PHE A 169 0.60 -17.57 -4.46
CA PHE A 169 1.79 -18.09 -5.15
C PHE A 169 2.14 -19.53 -4.75
N ALA A 170 1.90 -19.90 -3.48
CA ALA A 170 2.06 -21.27 -3.02
C ALA A 170 1.10 -22.23 -3.76
N VAL A 171 -0.14 -21.80 -3.99
CA VAL A 171 -1.15 -22.58 -4.71
C VAL A 171 -0.83 -22.69 -6.20
N LEU A 172 -0.28 -21.64 -6.81
CA LEU A 172 0.11 -21.63 -8.22
C LEU A 172 1.46 -22.31 -8.49
N GLY A 173 2.17 -22.78 -7.46
CA GLY A 173 3.49 -23.40 -7.61
C GLY A 173 4.54 -22.43 -8.15
N ALA A 174 4.33 -21.12 -7.98
CA ALA A 174 5.16 -20.08 -8.55
C ALA A 174 6.48 -19.88 -7.81
N PHE A 175 6.66 -20.51 -6.64
CA PHE A 175 7.92 -20.51 -5.92
C PHE A 175 8.90 -21.50 -6.55
N GLY A 176 9.98 -21.00 -7.15
CA GLY A 176 11.07 -21.80 -7.69
C GLY A 176 11.80 -22.63 -6.62
N SER A 177 11.78 -22.16 -5.37
CA SER A 177 12.34 -22.85 -4.21
C SER A 177 11.65 -22.47 -2.88
N PRO A 178 11.83 -23.27 -1.81
CA PRO A 178 11.37 -22.89 -0.46
C PRO A 178 11.97 -21.57 0.06
N THR A 179 13.18 -21.22 -0.38
CA THR A 179 13.82 -19.96 0.00
C THR A 179 13.07 -18.77 -0.56
N ASP A 180 12.63 -18.85 -1.82
CA ASP A 180 11.89 -17.77 -2.48
C ASP A 180 10.55 -17.54 -1.79
N ALA A 181 9.86 -18.63 -1.40
CA ALA A 181 8.62 -18.54 -0.62
C ALA A 181 8.80 -17.82 0.73
N ILE A 182 9.90 -18.07 1.43
CA ILE A 182 10.19 -17.41 2.71
C ILE A 182 10.53 -15.93 2.48
N LEU A 183 11.34 -15.62 1.47
CA LEU A 183 11.73 -14.24 1.16
C LEU A 183 10.51 -13.42 0.74
N ASP A 184 9.61 -13.97 -0.06
CA ASP A 184 8.40 -13.29 -0.50
C ASP A 184 7.40 -13.09 0.65
N LEU A 185 7.33 -14.03 1.60
CA LEU A 185 6.58 -13.85 2.83
C LEU A 185 7.14 -12.72 3.69
N LEU A 186 8.45 -12.66 3.87
CA LEU A 186 9.10 -11.59 4.61
C LEU A 186 8.94 -10.23 3.90
N ALA A 187 9.02 -10.22 2.58
CA ALA A 187 8.78 -9.04 1.76
C ALA A 187 7.33 -8.55 1.92
N GLY A 188 6.34 -9.43 1.82
CA GLY A 188 4.92 -9.11 2.06
C GLY A 188 4.67 -8.58 3.47
N LEU A 189 5.27 -9.20 4.49
CA LEU A 189 5.19 -8.71 5.88
C LEU A 189 5.79 -7.32 6.04
N SER A 190 6.94 -7.06 5.41
CA SER A 190 7.59 -5.74 5.47
C SER A 190 6.75 -4.64 4.82
N LEU A 191 6.07 -4.94 3.71
CA LEU A 191 5.10 -4.03 3.09
C LEU A 191 3.87 -3.82 3.97
N GLY A 192 3.36 -4.90 4.60
CA GLY A 192 2.29 -4.86 5.60
C GLY A 192 2.58 -3.91 6.76
N LEU A 193 3.80 -4.02 7.32
CA LEU A 193 4.26 -3.13 8.39
C LEU A 193 4.35 -1.68 7.93
N LEU A 194 4.90 -1.43 6.74
CA LEU A 194 5.00 -0.08 6.18
C LEU A 194 3.62 0.53 5.92
N ALA A 195 2.68 -0.23 5.36
CA ALA A 195 1.30 0.22 5.13
C ALA A 195 0.62 0.63 6.46
N ALA A 196 0.81 -0.18 7.51
CA ALA A 196 0.20 0.04 8.81
C ALA A 196 0.66 1.35 9.50
N VAL A 197 1.87 1.85 9.20
CA VAL A 197 2.37 3.12 9.75
C VAL A 197 2.13 4.32 8.83
N LEU A 198 1.85 4.07 7.54
CA LEU A 198 1.52 5.12 6.58
C LEU A 198 0.06 5.58 6.70
N VAL A 199 -0.87 4.65 6.93
CA VAL A 199 -2.32 4.93 6.96
C VAL A 199 -2.83 4.97 8.40
N GLU A 200 -3.50 6.07 8.76
CA GLU A 200 -4.16 6.21 10.06
C GLU A 200 -5.65 5.83 9.96
N SER A 201 -6.14 5.02 10.90
CA SER A 201 -7.56 4.67 11.05
C SER A 201 -8.33 5.88 11.60
N THR A 202 -8.82 6.71 10.69
CA THR A 202 -9.42 8.02 10.99
C THR A 202 -10.79 8.20 10.34
N THR A 203 -11.25 7.21 9.56
CA THR A 203 -12.55 7.31 8.86
C THR A 203 -13.75 7.06 9.78
N GLY A 204 -13.51 6.54 10.99
CA GLY A 204 -14.54 6.15 11.95
C GLY A 204 -15.32 4.90 11.53
N ASN A 205 -14.94 4.25 10.41
CA ASN A 205 -15.54 3.03 9.91
C ASN A 205 -14.45 2.03 9.53
N LYS A 206 -14.41 0.89 10.23
CA LYS A 206 -13.42 -0.18 10.02
C LYS A 206 -13.34 -0.67 8.57
N PHE A 207 -14.44 -0.63 7.84
CA PHE A 207 -14.50 -1.04 6.44
C PHE A 207 -13.82 -0.02 5.51
N LEU A 208 -14.04 1.28 5.75
CA LEU A 208 -13.36 2.35 5.00
C LEU A 208 -11.87 2.41 5.33
N ASP A 209 -11.50 2.18 6.59
CA ASP A 209 -10.11 2.06 7.00
C ASP A 209 -9.43 0.84 6.34
N ALA A 210 -10.11 -0.31 6.27
CA ALA A 210 -9.60 -1.49 5.59
C ALA A 210 -9.36 -1.24 4.10
N PHE A 211 -10.27 -0.55 3.41
CA PHE A 211 -10.04 -0.14 2.03
C PHE A 211 -8.87 0.84 1.91
N GLY A 212 -8.77 1.81 2.81
CA GLY A 212 -7.63 2.74 2.86
C GLY A 212 -6.29 2.02 2.97
N ILE A 213 -6.20 1.04 3.85
CA ILE A 213 -5.00 0.21 4.03
C ILE A 213 -4.77 -0.69 2.80
N GLY A 214 -5.82 -1.29 2.25
CA GLY A 214 -5.74 -2.13 1.05
C GLY A 214 -5.21 -1.38 -0.17
N ALA A 215 -5.67 -0.16 -0.42
CA ALA A 215 -5.13 0.67 -1.50
C ALA A 215 -3.68 1.10 -1.24
N ALA A 216 -3.31 1.40 0.01
CA ALA A 216 -1.91 1.67 0.34
C ALA A 216 -1.01 0.45 0.07
N LEU A 217 -1.50 -0.76 0.36
CA LEU A 217 -0.81 -1.99 0.05
C LEU A 217 -0.68 -2.24 -1.45
N ALA A 218 -1.76 -2.05 -2.21
CA ALA A 218 -1.68 -2.16 -3.67
C ALA A 218 -0.68 -1.15 -4.26
N LEU A 219 -0.62 0.08 -3.72
CA LEU A 219 0.38 1.07 -4.11
C LEU A 219 1.80 0.63 -3.76
N LEU A 220 2.03 0.12 -2.55
CA LEU A 220 3.34 -0.36 -2.11
C LEU A 220 3.79 -1.61 -2.89
N GLY A 221 2.89 -2.55 -3.14
CA GLY A 221 3.14 -3.73 -3.96
C GLY A 221 3.47 -3.37 -5.39
N SER A 222 2.67 -2.48 -5.98
CA SER A 222 2.90 -1.94 -7.32
C SER A 222 4.20 -1.13 -7.44
N ALA A 223 4.63 -0.47 -6.36
CA ALA A 223 5.84 0.33 -6.36
C ALA A 223 7.11 -0.50 -6.11
N ILE A 224 7.10 -1.34 -5.07
CA ILE A 224 8.30 -1.99 -4.51
C ILE A 224 8.36 -3.47 -4.85
N GLY A 225 7.23 -4.11 -5.17
CA GLY A 225 7.20 -5.53 -5.51
C GLY A 225 8.20 -5.85 -6.62
N TYR A 226 8.97 -6.91 -6.46
CA TYR A 226 9.96 -7.36 -7.44
C TYR A 226 9.47 -8.59 -8.19
N ASP A 227 9.70 -8.64 -9.49
CA ASP A 227 9.52 -9.82 -10.37
C ASP A 227 8.35 -10.76 -10.02
N GLY A 228 7.12 -10.27 -10.25
CA GLY A 228 5.90 -11.02 -9.95
C GLY A 228 5.33 -10.78 -8.54
N ALA A 229 6.13 -10.32 -7.56
CA ALA A 229 5.62 -9.92 -6.25
C ALA A 229 4.67 -8.69 -6.32
N GLN A 230 4.66 -7.98 -7.44
CA GLN A 230 3.71 -6.91 -7.74
C GLN A 230 2.29 -7.44 -8.00
N LEU A 231 2.16 -8.72 -8.33
CA LEU A 231 0.90 -9.42 -8.58
C LEU A 231 0.31 -10.01 -7.29
N ILE A 232 1.06 -9.96 -6.18
CA ILE A 232 0.71 -10.57 -4.89
C ILE A 232 -0.33 -9.75 -4.10
N LEU A 233 -0.49 -8.45 -4.41
CA LEU A 233 -1.21 -7.47 -3.58
C LEU A 233 -2.45 -6.88 -4.26
#